data_AF-A0AAV8VGD1-F1
#
_entry.id   AF-A0AAV8VGD1-F1
#
_cell.length_a   1.000
_cell.length_b   1.000
_cell.length_c   1.000
_cell.angle_alpha   90.00
_cell.angle_beta   90.00
_cell.angle_gamma   90.00
#
_symmetry.space_group_name_H-M   'P 1'
#
loop_
_entity.id
_entity.type
_entity.pdbx_description
1 polymer ?
#
loop_
_entity_poly.entity_id
_entity_poly.type
_entity_poly.pdbx_seq_one_letter_code
_entity_poly.pdbx_strand_id
1 'polypeptide(L)'
;MSSSSSKHATEKIQLVNELHKPVRKNYPRRRTIIKGLDDLWQSDLAEMAYNWLDILPEITDNYNESRHSTTGYKPIDVTKSKEKLILKTVYNHIKISGVRKFKVGDIVRISKNKHVFAKGYTPNWTTELFKITAVKITNPITCLLEDMRGQPIQGAFYAEELQKTTNPDVYLVEKVLRRKGQKIYVKWLGLDKCHNSWIEKKNVL
;
A
#
# COMPACT_ATOMS: atom_id res chain seq x y z
N MET A 1 -0.88 26.01 -34.81
CA MET A 1 0.26 25.18 -34.35
C MET A 1 0.71 25.49 -32.92
N SER A 2 0.41 26.66 -32.35
CA SER A 2 0.80 27.04 -30.98
C SER A 2 -0.01 26.38 -29.86
N SER A 3 -1.23 25.89 -30.14
CA SER A 3 -2.15 25.35 -29.13
C SER A 3 -1.93 23.88 -28.76
N SER A 4 -1.24 23.07 -29.58
CA SER A 4 -0.93 21.67 -29.25
C SER A 4 0.31 21.55 -28.36
N SER A 5 1.34 22.35 -28.62
CA SER A 5 2.59 22.35 -27.86
C SER A 5 2.36 22.71 -26.37
N SER A 6 1.48 23.67 -26.07
CA SER A 6 1.17 24.06 -24.68
C SER A 6 0.38 22.99 -23.92
N LYS A 7 -0.51 22.25 -24.61
CA LYS A 7 -1.25 21.12 -24.01
C LYS A 7 -0.31 20.00 -23.57
N HIS A 8 0.63 19.63 -24.43
CA HIS A 8 1.61 18.58 -24.14
C HIS A 8 2.54 18.94 -22.97
N ALA A 9 2.95 20.21 -22.84
CA ALA A 9 3.70 20.68 -21.69
C ALA A 9 2.89 20.56 -20.39
N THR A 10 1.59 20.86 -20.45
CA THR A 10 0.68 20.77 -19.29
C THR A 10 0.48 19.32 -18.83
N GLU A 11 0.24 18.40 -19.77
CA GLU A 11 0.10 16.96 -19.50
C GLU A 11 1.35 16.38 -18.84
N LYS A 12 2.55 16.77 -19.31
CA LYS A 12 3.83 16.37 -18.70
C LYS A 12 3.95 16.84 -17.26
N ILE A 13 3.66 18.11 -16.99
CA ILE A 13 3.74 18.68 -15.63
C ILE A 13 2.75 17.97 -14.71
N GLN A 14 1.52 17.75 -15.17
CA GLN A 14 0.51 17.01 -14.40
C GLN A 14 0.96 15.60 -14.06
N LEU A 15 1.50 14.84 -15.02
CA LEU A 15 1.98 13.48 -14.80
C LEU A 15 3.13 13.45 -13.79
N VAL A 16 4.08 14.39 -13.89
CA VAL A 16 5.19 14.50 -12.92
C VAL A 16 4.66 14.78 -11.51
N ASN A 17 3.70 15.70 -11.38
CA ASN A 17 3.05 16.01 -10.11
C ASN A 17 2.29 14.81 -9.54
N GLU A 18 1.60 14.04 -10.38
CA GLU A 18 0.93 12.81 -9.98
C GLU A 18 1.92 11.78 -9.41
N LEU A 19 3.03 11.53 -10.10
CA LEU A 19 4.02 10.53 -9.69
C LEU A 19 4.80 10.90 -8.43
N HIS A 20 4.95 12.19 -8.14
CA HIS A 20 5.68 12.69 -6.96
C HIS A 20 4.77 13.07 -5.79
N LYS A 21 3.44 12.93 -5.95
CA LYS A 21 2.49 13.20 -4.87
C LYS A 21 2.87 12.41 -3.60
N PRO A 22 2.80 13.01 -2.40
CA PRO A 22 3.15 12.30 -1.17
C PRO A 22 2.23 11.09 -0.95
N VAL A 23 2.84 9.94 -0.62
CA VAL A 23 2.14 8.73 -0.21
C VAL A 23 1.99 8.75 1.31
N ARG A 24 0.84 8.30 1.80
CA ARG A 24 0.63 8.11 3.23
C ARG A 24 1.48 6.94 3.72
N LYS A 25 2.39 7.21 4.66
CA LYS A 25 3.21 6.17 5.31
C LYS A 25 2.68 5.76 6.69
N ASN A 26 2.06 6.70 7.39
CA ASN A 26 1.61 6.51 8.77
C ASN A 26 0.12 6.21 8.81
N TYR A 27 -0.21 4.99 9.24
CA TYR A 27 -1.57 4.55 9.49
C TYR A 27 -1.91 4.74 10.96
N PRO A 28 -3.19 4.99 11.31
CA PRO A 28 -3.62 4.99 12.70
C PRO A 28 -3.36 3.59 13.25
N ARG A 29 -2.44 3.48 14.20
CA ARG A 29 -2.17 2.23 14.91
C ARG A 29 -2.91 2.24 16.25
N ARG A 30 -3.22 1.07 16.77
CA ARG A 30 -3.72 0.97 18.14
C ARG A 30 -2.65 1.50 19.09
N ARG A 31 -3.05 2.29 20.09
CA ARG A 31 -2.14 2.76 21.14
C ARG A 31 -1.58 1.56 21.89
N THR A 32 -0.27 1.49 22.07
CA THR A 32 0.35 0.57 23.02
C THR A 32 0.01 1.04 24.43
N ILE A 33 -0.63 0.19 25.23
CA ILE A 33 -0.93 0.47 26.62
C ILE A 33 0.14 -0.21 27.46
N ILE A 34 1.06 0.59 27.98
CA ILE A 34 2.13 0.15 28.87
C ILE A 34 1.65 0.43 30.30
N LYS A 35 1.68 -0.55 31.20
CA LYS A 35 1.19 -0.40 32.58
C LYS A 35 2.33 -0.13 33.58
N GLY A 36 3.54 -0.61 33.31
CA GLY A 36 4.73 -0.38 34.13
C GLY A 36 5.98 -0.20 33.27
N LEU A 37 7.06 0.29 33.89
CA LEU A 37 8.35 0.43 33.21
C LEU A 37 8.81 -0.92 32.64
N ASP A 38 8.61 -2.01 33.39
CA ASP A 38 9.10 -3.34 33.04
C ASP A 38 8.34 -4.05 31.90
N ASP A 39 7.12 -3.60 31.55
CA ASP A 39 6.29 -4.21 30.48
C ASP A 39 6.94 -4.11 29.09
N LEU A 40 7.75 -3.07 28.86
CA LEU A 40 8.48 -2.87 27.60
C LEU A 40 9.97 -3.26 27.73
N TRP A 41 10.52 -3.15 28.93
CA TRP A 41 11.94 -3.47 29.16
C TRP A 41 12.21 -4.98 29.04
N GLN A 42 11.24 -5.85 29.28
CA GLN A 42 11.39 -7.29 29.04
C GLN A 42 11.71 -7.62 27.57
N SER A 43 11.16 -6.88 26.59
CA SER A 43 11.50 -7.10 25.17
C SER A 43 12.88 -6.54 24.81
N ASP A 44 13.25 -5.38 25.34
CA ASP A 44 14.56 -4.76 25.08
C ASP A 44 15.70 -5.54 25.77
N LEU A 45 15.45 -6.12 26.95
CA LEU A 45 16.41 -6.99 27.65
C LEU A 45 16.59 -8.35 26.94
N ALA A 46 15.54 -8.91 26.34
CA ALA A 46 15.66 -10.11 25.51
C ALA A 46 16.48 -9.87 24.23
N GLU A 47 16.48 -8.63 23.72
CA GLU A 47 17.30 -8.22 22.56
C GLU A 47 18.76 -7.90 22.94
N MET A 48 18.99 -7.40 24.16
CA MET A 48 20.33 -7.08 24.69
C MET A 48 21.04 -8.28 25.34
N ALA A 49 20.29 -9.26 25.87
CA ALA A 49 20.85 -10.48 26.44
C ALA A 49 20.98 -11.57 25.37
N TYR A 50 22.20 -12.03 25.11
CA TYR A 50 22.46 -13.18 24.22
C TYR A 50 21.81 -14.50 24.71
N ASN A 51 21.16 -14.50 25.88
CA ASN A 51 20.53 -15.65 26.55
C ASN A 51 19.00 -15.46 26.72
N TRP A 52 18.31 -15.01 25.68
CA TRP A 52 16.83 -14.88 25.68
C TRP A 52 16.09 -16.17 26.09
N LEU A 53 16.70 -17.34 25.86
CA LEU A 53 16.16 -18.65 26.25
C LEU A 53 15.94 -18.77 27.76
N ASP A 54 16.80 -18.15 28.58
CA ASP A 54 16.74 -18.26 30.04
C ASP A 54 15.66 -17.34 30.64
N ILE A 55 15.36 -16.22 29.96
CA ILE A 55 14.42 -15.19 30.41
C ILE A 55 13.00 -15.45 29.85
N LEU A 56 12.89 -16.16 28.73
CA LEU A 56 11.62 -16.44 28.06
C LEU A 56 10.56 -17.10 28.97
N PRO A 57 10.88 -18.08 29.84
CA PRO A 57 9.90 -18.68 30.74
C PRO A 57 9.29 -17.65 31.68
N GLU A 58 10.13 -16.81 32.31
CA GLU A 58 9.69 -15.77 33.24
C GLU A 58 8.76 -14.75 32.55
N ILE A 59 9.11 -14.29 31.35
CA ILE A 59 8.27 -13.37 30.56
C ILE A 59 6.92 -14.03 30.22
N THR A 60 6.95 -15.30 29.82
CA THR A 60 5.76 -16.05 29.41
C THR A 60 4.80 -16.25 30.58
N ASP A 61 5.33 -16.61 31.76
CA ASP A 61 4.54 -16.80 32.98
C ASP A 61 3.93 -15.47 33.44
N ASN A 62 4.73 -14.41 33.48
CA ASN A 62 4.26 -13.06 33.80
C ASN A 62 3.14 -12.60 32.84
N TYR A 63 3.28 -12.85 31.53
CA TYR A 63 2.24 -12.53 30.55
C TYR A 63 0.96 -13.34 30.78
N ASN A 64 1.11 -14.65 30.98
CA ASN A 64 -0.01 -15.58 31.16
C ASN A 64 -0.82 -15.32 32.44
N GLU A 65 -0.16 -14.85 33.49
CA GLU A 65 -0.79 -14.50 34.76
C GLU A 65 -1.32 -13.06 34.82
N SER A 66 -0.90 -12.20 33.88
CA SER A 66 -1.31 -10.81 33.83
C SER A 66 -2.71 -10.64 33.27
N ARG A 67 -3.56 -9.92 34.00
CA ARG A 67 -4.92 -9.60 33.53
C ARG A 67 -4.87 -8.55 32.41
N HIS A 68 -5.32 -8.90 31.21
CA HIS A 68 -5.36 -7.97 30.08
C HIS A 68 -6.56 -7.02 30.17
N SER A 69 -6.36 -5.74 29.87
CA SER A 69 -7.41 -4.72 29.96
C SER A 69 -8.49 -4.89 28.89
N THR A 70 -8.12 -5.31 27.68
CA THR A 70 -9.05 -5.49 26.56
C THR A 70 -9.98 -6.67 26.78
N THR A 71 -9.47 -7.81 27.23
CA THR A 71 -10.27 -9.02 27.44
C THR A 71 -10.86 -9.08 28.84
N GLY A 72 -10.22 -8.45 29.83
CA GLY A 72 -10.59 -8.53 31.24
C GLY A 72 -10.21 -9.85 31.91
N TYR A 73 -9.44 -10.72 31.25
CA TYR A 73 -9.01 -12.04 31.74
C TYR A 73 -7.49 -12.17 31.69
N LYS A 74 -6.94 -13.07 32.51
CA LYS A 74 -5.59 -13.59 32.35
C LYS A 74 -5.57 -14.59 31.18
N PRO A 75 -4.54 -14.61 30.32
CA PRO A 75 -4.46 -15.61 29.26
C PRO A 75 -4.62 -17.06 29.76
N ILE A 76 -4.05 -17.40 30.91
CA ILE A 76 -4.15 -18.76 31.49
C ILE A 76 -5.59 -19.16 31.87
N ASP A 77 -6.46 -18.19 32.15
CA ASP A 77 -7.85 -18.44 32.55
C ASP A 77 -8.82 -18.59 31.37
N VAL A 78 -8.34 -18.46 30.13
CA VAL A 78 -9.15 -18.47 28.90
C VAL A 78 -9.42 -19.91 28.46
N THR A 79 -10.57 -20.44 28.85
CA THR A 79 -11.11 -21.72 28.36
C THR A 79 -12.00 -21.53 27.13
N LYS A 80 -12.19 -22.58 26.31
CA LYS A 80 -13.09 -22.58 25.14
C LYS A 80 -14.52 -22.06 25.44
N SER A 81 -15.03 -22.30 26.64
CA SER A 81 -16.35 -21.81 27.07
C SER A 81 -16.40 -20.28 27.19
N LYS A 82 -15.29 -19.64 27.59
CA LYS A 82 -15.18 -18.18 27.76
C LYS A 82 -14.82 -17.46 26.47
N GLU A 83 -14.18 -18.15 25.53
CA GLU A 83 -13.73 -17.60 24.24
C GLU A 83 -14.84 -16.81 23.52
N LYS A 84 -16.02 -17.42 23.35
CA LYS A 84 -17.14 -16.80 22.63
C LYS A 84 -17.63 -15.51 23.31
N LEU A 85 -17.64 -15.50 24.64
CA LEU A 85 -18.01 -14.31 25.43
C LEU A 85 -16.96 -13.21 25.25
N ILE A 86 -15.67 -13.55 25.35
CA ILE A 86 -14.56 -12.60 25.20
C ILE A 86 -14.59 -11.98 23.81
N LEU A 87 -14.72 -12.80 22.75
CA LEU A 87 -14.78 -12.31 21.37
C LEU A 87 -15.96 -11.35 21.16
N LYS A 88 -17.14 -11.71 21.68
CA LYS A 88 -18.34 -10.86 21.59
C LYS A 88 -18.11 -9.52 22.28
N THR A 89 -17.47 -9.50 23.45
CA THR A 89 -17.19 -8.27 24.20
C THR A 89 -16.14 -7.39 23.51
N VAL A 90 -15.02 -7.98 23.09
CA VAL A 90 -13.88 -7.25 22.50
C VAL A 90 -14.21 -6.68 21.12
N TYR A 91 -14.91 -7.45 20.29
CA TYR A 91 -15.22 -7.09 18.91
C TYR A 91 -16.66 -6.58 18.72
N ASN A 92 -17.30 -6.09 19.78
CA ASN A 92 -18.66 -5.53 19.72
C ASN A 92 -18.75 -4.16 19.01
N HIS A 93 -17.63 -3.54 18.67
CA HIS A 93 -17.65 -2.21 18.07
C HIS A 93 -18.25 -2.27 16.66
N ILE A 94 -19.16 -1.33 16.37
CA ILE A 94 -19.76 -1.18 15.04
C ILE A 94 -18.63 -0.96 14.03
N LYS A 95 -18.55 -1.84 13.03
CA LYS A 95 -17.61 -1.71 11.91
C LYS A 95 -18.14 -0.63 10.97
N ILE A 96 -17.94 0.64 11.32
CA ILE A 96 -18.26 1.76 10.44
C ILE A 96 -17.24 1.72 9.30
N SER A 97 -17.69 1.32 8.12
CA SER A 97 -16.89 1.45 6.91
C SER A 97 -16.57 2.93 6.70
N GLY A 98 -15.28 3.24 6.46
CA GLY A 98 -14.87 4.60 6.10
C GLY A 98 -15.55 5.10 4.82
N VAL A 99 -15.36 6.38 4.51
CA VAL A 99 -15.89 6.97 3.27
C VAL A 99 -15.28 6.29 2.05
N ARG A 100 -16.14 5.88 1.10
CA ARG A 100 -15.71 5.26 -0.16
C ARG A 100 -15.09 6.32 -1.08
N LYS A 101 -13.76 6.27 -1.22
CA LYS A 101 -12.98 7.20 -2.09
C LYS A 101 -13.06 6.88 -3.58
N PHE A 102 -13.22 5.60 -3.94
CA PHE A 102 -13.13 5.12 -5.33
C PHE A 102 -14.36 4.34 -5.79
N LYS A 103 -14.56 4.31 -7.10
CA LYS A 103 -15.63 3.57 -7.77
C LYS A 103 -15.04 2.46 -8.64
N VAL A 104 -15.85 1.46 -8.95
CA VAL A 104 -15.47 0.40 -9.89
C VAL A 104 -15.26 1.05 -11.27
N GLY A 105 -14.18 0.65 -11.95
CA GLY A 105 -13.78 1.21 -13.24
C GLY A 105 -12.85 2.43 -13.17
N ASP A 106 -12.58 2.99 -11.98
CA ASP A 106 -11.56 4.03 -11.84
C ASP A 106 -10.18 3.48 -12.20
N ILE A 107 -9.39 4.27 -12.94
CA ILE A 107 -7.99 3.97 -13.27
C ILE A 107 -7.09 4.61 -12.21
N VAL A 108 -6.24 3.80 -11.61
CA VAL A 108 -5.42 4.15 -10.45
C VAL A 108 -3.96 3.70 -10.63
N ARG A 109 -3.08 4.29 -9.82
CA ARG A 109 -1.70 3.87 -9.59
C ARG A 109 -1.54 3.35 -8.18
N ILE A 110 -0.57 2.46 -7.99
CA ILE A 110 -0.25 1.87 -6.68
C ILE A 110 0.94 2.64 -6.09
N SER A 111 0.96 2.78 -4.76
CA SER A 111 2.09 3.37 -4.06
C SER A 111 3.34 2.49 -4.18
N LYS A 112 4.51 3.11 -4.31
CA LYS A 112 5.80 2.40 -4.29
C LYS A 112 6.31 2.25 -2.86
N ASN A 113 6.69 1.02 -2.51
CA ASN A 113 7.54 0.80 -1.35
C ASN A 113 8.96 1.27 -1.66
N LYS A 114 9.33 2.40 -1.04
CA LYS A 114 10.67 2.97 -1.14
C LYS A 114 11.58 2.35 -0.09
N HIS A 115 12.77 1.98 -0.53
CA HIS A 115 13.87 1.61 0.36
C HIS A 115 14.38 2.82 1.16
N VAL A 116 15.04 2.56 2.29
CA VAL A 116 15.53 3.56 3.25
C VAL A 116 16.40 4.65 2.60
N PHE A 117 17.29 4.29 1.66
CA PHE A 117 18.15 5.25 0.95
C PHE A 117 17.56 5.75 -0.39
N ALA A 118 16.24 5.61 -0.61
CA ALA A 118 15.60 6.13 -1.82
C ALA A 118 15.70 7.66 -1.88
N LYS A 119 16.10 8.18 -3.03
CA LYS A 119 16.28 9.63 -3.24
C LYS A 119 14.92 10.35 -3.36
N GLY A 120 14.88 11.61 -2.94
CA GLY A 120 13.66 12.43 -2.95
C GLY A 120 13.04 12.61 -4.33
N TYR A 121 13.86 12.67 -5.38
CA TYR A 121 13.42 12.82 -6.78
C TYR A 121 12.88 11.52 -7.41
N THR A 122 12.91 10.39 -6.69
CA THR A 122 12.27 9.16 -7.19
C THR A 122 10.76 9.26 -7.05
N PRO A 123 9.97 8.75 -8.00
CA PRO A 123 8.51 8.80 -7.91
C PRO A 123 8.00 7.96 -6.73
N ASN A 124 6.92 8.41 -6.10
CA ASN A 124 6.23 7.71 -5.01
C ASN A 124 5.18 6.71 -5.52
N TRP A 125 4.75 6.81 -6.77
CA TRP A 125 3.69 5.99 -7.37
C TRP A 125 4.21 5.18 -8.56
N THR A 126 3.54 4.05 -8.86
CA THR A 126 3.84 3.21 -10.03
C THR A 126 3.61 3.98 -11.33
N THR A 127 4.40 3.67 -12.36
CA THR A 127 4.14 4.19 -13.72
C THR A 127 3.06 3.37 -14.42
N GLU A 128 2.94 2.10 -14.07
CA GLU A 128 1.86 1.21 -14.48
C GLU A 128 0.50 1.69 -13.94
N LEU A 129 -0.52 1.50 -14.76
CA LEU A 129 -1.91 1.86 -14.50
C LEU A 129 -2.71 0.59 -14.23
N PHE A 130 -3.68 0.71 -13.34
CA PHE A 130 -4.52 -0.39 -12.92
C PHE A 130 -5.97 0.05 -12.87
N LYS A 131 -6.88 -0.89 -13.05
CA LYS A 131 -8.32 -0.62 -13.02
C LYS A 131 -8.95 -1.28 -11.81
N ILE A 132 -9.82 -0.55 -11.12
CA ILE A 132 -10.55 -1.09 -9.98
C ILE A 132 -11.66 -2.02 -10.47
N THR A 133 -11.59 -3.30 -10.09
CA THR A 133 -12.60 -4.31 -10.43
C THR A 133 -13.71 -4.37 -9.40
N ALA A 134 -13.37 -4.28 -8.12
CA ALA A 134 -14.32 -4.35 -7.03
C ALA A 134 -13.88 -3.51 -5.84
N VAL A 135 -14.85 -2.91 -5.16
CA VAL A 135 -14.63 -2.23 -3.88
C VAL A 135 -15.32 -3.05 -2.79
N LYS A 136 -14.52 -3.61 -1.87
CA LYS A 136 -15.00 -4.41 -0.75
C LYS A 136 -15.22 -3.51 0.46
N ILE A 137 -16.41 -3.59 1.04
CA ILE A 137 -16.81 -2.83 2.23
C ILE A 137 -16.30 -3.58 3.47
N THR A 138 -14.98 -3.61 3.60
CA THR A 138 -14.23 -4.11 4.77
C THR A 138 -13.93 -2.93 5.72
N ASN A 139 -13.40 -3.22 6.91
CA ASN A 139 -12.94 -2.18 7.83
C ASN A 139 -11.42 -2.27 7.99
N PRO A 140 -10.63 -1.43 7.31
CA PRO A 140 -11.02 -0.35 6.38
C PRO A 140 -11.36 -0.87 4.97
N ILE A 141 -11.95 -0.02 4.12
CA ILE A 141 -12.34 -0.37 2.74
C ILE A 141 -11.12 -0.81 1.94
N THR A 142 -11.25 -1.93 1.23
CA THR A 142 -10.21 -2.44 0.33
C THR A 142 -10.72 -2.56 -1.11
N CYS A 143 -9.84 -2.33 -2.08
CA CYS A 143 -10.13 -2.43 -3.51
C CYS A 143 -9.38 -3.62 -4.13
N LEU A 144 -10.03 -4.31 -5.06
CA LEU A 144 -9.41 -5.30 -5.94
C LEU A 144 -9.09 -4.64 -7.28
N LEU A 145 -7.94 -4.99 -7.85
CA LEU A 145 -7.40 -4.37 -9.04
C LEU A 145 -7.19 -5.40 -10.16
N GLU A 146 -7.24 -4.94 -11.39
CA GLU A 146 -6.76 -5.63 -12.58
C GLU A 146 -5.75 -4.75 -13.32
N ASP A 147 -4.80 -5.37 -14.01
CA ASP A 147 -3.94 -4.72 -14.98
C ASP A 147 -4.76 -4.23 -16.19
N MET A 148 -4.19 -3.33 -16.99
CA MET A 148 -4.82 -2.80 -18.21
C MET A 148 -5.07 -3.88 -19.28
N ARG A 149 -4.45 -5.06 -19.15
CA ARG A 149 -4.72 -6.26 -19.95
C ARG A 149 -5.87 -7.14 -19.41
N GLY A 150 -6.50 -6.76 -18.30
CA GLY A 150 -7.56 -7.52 -17.64
C GLY A 150 -7.07 -8.68 -16.76
N GLN A 151 -5.77 -8.73 -16.45
CA GLN A 151 -5.24 -9.73 -15.52
C GLN A 151 -5.46 -9.26 -14.06
N PRO A 152 -6.09 -10.08 -13.20
CA PRO A 152 -6.32 -9.69 -11.81
C PRO A 152 -5.00 -9.59 -11.04
N ILE A 153 -4.88 -8.57 -10.19
CA ILE A 153 -3.74 -8.41 -9.30
C ILE A 153 -4.03 -9.12 -8.00
N GLN A 154 -3.07 -9.90 -7.54
CA GLN A 154 -3.18 -10.61 -6.29
C GLN A 154 -3.17 -9.63 -5.10
N GLY A 155 -4.16 -9.77 -4.23
CA GLY A 155 -4.28 -8.99 -3.01
C GLY A 155 -5.41 -7.96 -3.06
N ALA A 156 -5.62 -7.29 -1.93
CA ALA A 156 -6.58 -6.21 -1.80
C ALA A 156 -5.85 -4.97 -1.28
N PHE A 157 -6.11 -3.83 -1.91
CA PHE A 157 -5.37 -2.59 -1.67
C PHE A 157 -6.20 -1.61 -0.86
N TYR A 158 -5.56 -0.90 0.06
CA TYR A 158 -6.23 0.18 0.79
C TYR A 158 -6.38 1.41 -0.10
N ALA A 159 -7.39 2.22 0.19
CA ALA A 159 -7.60 3.45 -0.57
C ALA A 159 -6.43 4.45 -0.46
N GLU A 160 -5.66 4.38 0.62
CA GLU A 160 -4.45 5.18 0.86
C GLU A 160 -3.26 4.76 -0.02
N GLU A 161 -3.28 3.52 -0.53
CA GLU A 161 -2.24 2.94 -1.38
C GLU A 161 -2.54 3.16 -2.87
N LEU A 162 -3.67 3.81 -3.17
CA LEU A 162 -4.14 4.05 -4.53
C LEU A 162 -4.25 5.54 -4.83
N GLN A 163 -3.86 5.92 -6.04
CA GLN A 163 -4.04 7.26 -6.57
C GLN A 163 -4.77 7.21 -7.90
N LYS A 164 -5.92 7.88 -7.99
CA LYS A 164 -6.63 8.06 -9.25
C LYS A 164 -5.82 8.90 -10.23
N THR A 165 -5.80 8.47 -11.47
CA THR A 165 -5.08 9.08 -12.58
C THR A 165 -5.99 10.04 -13.34
N THR A 166 -5.51 11.23 -13.70
CA THR A 166 -6.22 12.15 -14.60
C THR A 166 -6.00 11.83 -16.07
N ASN A 167 -4.79 11.39 -16.43
CA ASN A 167 -4.37 11.12 -17.81
C ASN A 167 -4.04 9.62 -18.01
N PRO A 168 -5.03 8.76 -18.29
CA PRO A 168 -4.82 7.32 -18.46
C PRO A 168 -4.12 6.93 -19.78
N ASP A 169 -4.11 7.84 -20.76
CA ASP A 169 -3.58 7.56 -22.11
C ASP A 169 -2.09 7.92 -22.27
N VAL A 170 -1.47 8.50 -21.23
CA VAL A 170 -0.09 8.98 -21.27
C VAL A 170 0.84 8.00 -20.56
N TYR A 171 1.80 7.47 -21.31
CA TYR A 171 2.81 6.53 -20.83
C TYR A 171 4.22 7.11 -20.97
N LEU A 172 5.07 6.85 -19.97
CA LEU A 172 6.46 7.27 -19.98
C LEU A 172 7.31 6.29 -20.79
N VAL A 173 8.18 6.82 -21.65
CA VAL A 173 9.16 6.02 -22.40
C VAL A 173 10.43 5.90 -21.57
N GLU A 174 10.89 4.67 -21.34
CA GLU A 174 12.19 4.41 -20.71
C GLU A 174 13.32 4.60 -21.72
N LYS A 175 13.19 3.94 -22.87
CA LYS A 175 14.24 3.95 -23.90
C LYS A 175 13.66 3.67 -25.28
N VAL A 176 14.21 4.34 -26.29
CA VAL A 176 13.99 3.96 -27.70
C VAL A 176 14.95 2.84 -28.07
N LEU A 177 14.40 1.70 -28.48
CA LEU A 177 15.15 0.48 -28.82
C LEU A 177 15.54 0.44 -30.30
N ARG A 178 14.62 0.82 -31.20
CA ARG A 178 14.86 0.83 -32.66
C ARG A 178 14.16 2.01 -33.32
N ARG A 179 14.64 2.42 -34.49
CA ARG A 179 14.04 3.46 -35.33
C ARG A 179 13.86 2.93 -36.75
N LYS A 180 12.69 3.17 -37.36
CA LYS A 180 12.39 2.79 -38.75
C LYS A 180 11.47 3.84 -39.38
N GLY A 181 12.03 4.69 -40.24
CA GLY A 181 11.30 5.79 -40.87
C GLY A 181 10.66 6.72 -39.83
N GLN A 182 9.34 6.91 -39.92
CA GLN A 182 8.55 7.73 -38.98
C GLN A 182 8.08 6.99 -37.72
N LYS A 183 8.47 5.72 -37.53
CA LYS A 183 8.11 4.92 -36.36
C LYS A 183 9.32 4.64 -35.49
N ILE A 184 9.09 4.55 -34.19
CA ILE A 184 10.09 4.17 -33.19
C ILE A 184 9.58 3.01 -32.34
N TYR A 185 10.46 2.06 -32.02
CA TYR A 185 10.17 0.94 -31.14
C TYR A 185 10.64 1.30 -29.74
N VAL A 186 9.73 1.33 -28.77
CA VAL A 186 9.99 1.86 -27.43
C VAL A 186 9.87 0.79 -26.36
N LYS A 187 10.72 0.92 -25.34
CA LYS A 187 10.54 0.30 -24.03
C LYS A 187 9.83 1.30 -23.13
N TRP A 188 8.66 0.91 -22.62
CA TRP A 188 7.87 1.72 -21.71
C TRP A 188 8.42 1.64 -20.28
N LEU A 189 8.39 2.75 -19.56
CA LEU A 189 8.95 2.83 -18.22
C LEU A 189 8.10 2.07 -17.21
N GLY A 190 8.73 1.09 -16.58
CA GLY A 190 8.13 0.27 -15.53
C GLY A 190 7.22 -0.84 -16.04
N LEU A 191 7.09 -1.02 -17.36
CA LEU A 191 6.37 -2.16 -17.96
C LEU A 191 7.35 -3.22 -18.46
N ASP A 192 6.89 -4.46 -18.50
CA ASP A 192 7.66 -5.58 -19.06
C ASP A 192 7.91 -5.45 -20.56
N LYS A 193 8.95 -6.14 -21.04
CA LYS A 193 9.34 -6.17 -22.47
C LYS A 193 8.19 -6.59 -23.40
N CYS A 194 7.22 -7.35 -22.90
CA CYS A 194 6.01 -7.76 -23.61
C CYS A 194 5.09 -6.58 -24.01
N HIS A 195 5.31 -5.39 -23.45
CA HIS A 195 4.59 -4.16 -23.78
C HIS A 195 5.31 -3.32 -24.85
N ASN A 196 6.54 -3.67 -25.21
CA ASN A 196 7.30 -2.88 -26.17
C ASN A 196 6.58 -2.83 -27.52
N SER A 197 6.37 -1.63 -28.04
CA SER A 197 5.55 -1.41 -29.23
C SER A 197 6.15 -0.36 -30.16
N TRP A 198 5.72 -0.39 -31.42
CA TRP A 198 6.04 0.65 -32.39
C TRP A 198 5.05 1.79 -32.25
N ILE A 199 5.56 3.01 -32.07
CA ILE A 199 4.77 4.23 -32.03
C ILE A 199 5.22 5.20 -33.11
N GLU A 200 4.33 6.11 -33.51
CA GLU A 200 4.67 7.17 -34.45
C GLU A 200 5.48 8.26 -33.75
N LYS A 201 6.50 8.79 -34.44
CA LYS A 201 7.37 9.83 -33.90
C LYS A 201 6.61 11.10 -33.50
N LYS A 202 5.48 11.37 -34.16
CA LYS A 202 4.60 12.52 -33.87
C LYS A 202 3.84 12.41 -32.54
N ASN A 203 3.70 11.20 -32.00
CA ASN A 203 2.99 10.92 -30.74
C ASN A 203 3.94 11.00 -29.53
N VAL A 204 5.23 11.25 -29.75
CA VAL A 204 6.21 11.46 -28.68
C VAL A 204 6.21 12.92 -28.31
N LEU A 205 5.91 13.20 -27.04
CA LEU A 205 5.86 14.55 -26.49
C LEU A 205 7.23 15.09 -26.11
#